data_AF-E2FB22-F1
#
_entry.id   AF-E2FB22-F1
#
_cell.length_a   1.000
_cell.length_b   1.000
_cell.length_c   1.000
_cell.angle_alpha   90.00
_cell.angle_beta   90.00
_cell.angle_gamma   90.00
#
_symmetry.space_group_name_H-M   'P 1'
#
loop_
_entity.id
_entity.type
_entity.pdbx_description
1 polymer ?
#
loop_
_entity_poly.entity_id
_entity_poly.type
_entity_poly.pdbx_seq_one_letter_code
_entity_poly.pdbx_strand_id
1 'polypeptide(L)'
;MAKELKFSEDARAALLRGVDILANTVKTTLGPKGRNVVLDKTFGSPLITNDGVTIAREIELEDRFENMGAQLVLEVASKTNDVAGDGTTTATVLTQAIANEGMKNVTAGANPVGIRRGIDKATKAAVEALQALSQPVLSKEAIAQVAAVSSGDPAIGDLIADAMERVGNDGVITIEESKSIETELSVVEGMQFDRGYLSQYMVTDNEKMVAELENPVIFVTDRKITNIQDVLPLLEGIMQSGRPLLIIAEDVDGEALPTLVLNKLRGTLNVVAVKAPGFGDRRKAMLEDIAVLTGATVVSEELGFELKDATVEHLGHAGKVTVTKDSTTIVEGAGNKQAIADRIAVIRAQAEESTSSFDKEKLQERLAKLSGGVAVIKVGAATETEQKERKLRIED
;
A
#
# COMPACT_ATOMS: atom_id res chain seq x y z
N MET A 1 -16.33 33.72 -4.41
CA MET A 1 -17.02 33.75 -3.09
C MET A 1 -16.21 34.59 -2.12
N ALA A 2 -16.87 35.41 -1.30
CA ALA A 2 -16.23 36.13 -0.20
C ALA A 2 -15.73 35.15 0.88
N LYS A 3 -14.68 35.52 1.61
CA LYS A 3 -14.11 34.73 2.71
C LYS A 3 -14.66 35.22 4.04
N GLU A 4 -15.02 34.29 4.93
CA GLU A 4 -15.38 34.58 6.31
C GLU A 4 -14.12 34.51 7.19
N LEU A 5 -13.99 35.43 8.15
CA LEU A 5 -12.84 35.52 9.04
C LEU A 5 -13.31 35.44 10.49
N LYS A 6 -12.84 34.40 11.21
CA LYS A 6 -12.98 34.28 12.68
C LYS A 6 -11.61 34.41 13.33
N PHE A 7 -11.58 34.97 14.53
CA PHE A 7 -10.35 35.23 15.27
C PHE A 7 -10.45 34.73 16.71
N SER A 8 -9.30 34.64 17.37
CA SER A 8 -9.19 34.44 18.81
C SER A 8 -10.00 33.25 19.34
N GLU A 9 -10.83 33.45 20.36
CA GLU A 9 -11.56 32.39 21.03
C GLU A 9 -12.65 31.77 20.15
N ASP A 10 -13.36 32.60 19.36
CA ASP A 10 -14.42 32.13 18.47
C ASP A 10 -13.90 31.14 17.42
N ALA A 11 -12.73 31.43 16.85
CA ALA A 11 -12.07 30.51 15.90
C ALA A 11 -11.62 29.22 16.60
N ARG A 12 -10.99 29.33 17.78
CA ARG A 12 -10.48 28.19 18.53
C ARG A 12 -11.58 27.27 19.02
N ALA A 13 -12.68 27.84 19.52
CA ALA A 13 -13.84 27.08 19.98
C ALA A 13 -14.53 26.33 18.83
N ALA A 14 -14.65 26.95 17.66
CA ALA A 14 -15.20 26.28 16.48
C ALA A 14 -14.32 25.10 16.03
N LEU A 15 -13.00 25.31 15.91
CA LEU A 15 -12.07 24.23 15.57
C LEU A 15 -12.14 23.09 16.59
N LEU A 16 -12.19 23.40 17.89
CA LEU A 16 -12.22 22.39 18.94
C LEU A 16 -13.51 21.56 18.93
N ARG A 17 -14.67 22.17 18.62
CA ARG A 17 -15.92 21.41 18.41
C ARG A 17 -15.79 20.41 17.27
N GLY A 18 -15.18 20.82 16.16
CA GLY A 18 -14.87 19.94 15.03
C GLY A 18 -13.98 18.75 15.42
N VAL A 19 -12.89 19.04 16.13
CA VAL A 19 -11.98 18.02 16.71
C VAL A 19 -12.77 17.04 17.58
N ASP A 20 -13.62 17.56 18.47
CA ASP A 20 -14.38 16.74 19.40
C ASP A 20 -15.44 15.88 18.69
N ILE A 21 -16.15 16.39 17.69
CA ILE A 21 -17.14 15.60 16.95
C ILE A 21 -16.49 14.39 16.28
N LEU A 22 -15.38 14.61 15.57
CA LEU A 22 -14.65 13.51 14.92
C LEU A 22 -14.10 12.53 15.96
N ALA A 23 -13.36 13.04 16.95
CA ALA A 23 -12.72 12.19 17.94
C ALA A 23 -13.71 11.43 18.82
N ASN A 24 -14.85 12.03 19.18
CA ASN A 24 -15.90 11.37 19.96
C ASN A 24 -16.56 10.23 19.20
N THR A 25 -16.61 10.31 17.87
CA THR A 25 -17.13 9.23 17.03
C THR A 25 -16.10 8.10 16.94
N VAL A 26 -14.87 8.43 16.54
CA VAL A 26 -13.78 7.46 16.34
C VAL A 26 -13.41 6.73 17.64
N LYS A 27 -13.32 7.43 18.78
CA LYS A 27 -12.88 6.80 20.05
C LYS A 27 -13.82 5.72 20.58
N THR A 28 -15.04 5.61 20.06
CA THR A 28 -15.96 4.53 20.44
C THR A 28 -15.48 3.15 19.97
N THR A 29 -14.55 3.10 19.01
CA THR A 29 -13.98 1.86 18.48
C THR A 29 -12.72 1.39 19.22
N LEU A 30 -12.22 2.17 20.19
CA LEU A 30 -10.93 1.89 20.82
C LEU A 30 -10.96 0.64 21.71
N GLY A 31 -10.03 -0.28 21.45
CA GLY A 31 -9.72 -1.42 22.29
C GLY A 31 -10.68 -2.60 22.15
N PRO A 32 -10.52 -3.68 22.95
CA PRO A 32 -11.24 -4.95 22.78
C PRO A 32 -12.74 -4.87 23.11
N LYS A 33 -13.20 -3.74 23.67
CA LYS A 33 -14.61 -3.45 23.94
C LYS A 33 -15.14 -2.30 23.07
N GLY A 34 -14.36 -1.92 22.06
CA GLY A 34 -14.78 -0.99 21.03
C GLY A 34 -16.07 -1.46 20.36
N ARG A 35 -16.87 -0.51 19.90
CA ARG A 35 -18.11 -0.78 19.17
C ARG A 35 -17.91 -0.45 17.71
N ASN A 36 -18.65 -1.11 16.85
CA ASN A 36 -18.68 -0.77 15.43
C ASN A 36 -19.46 0.51 15.21
N VAL A 37 -19.04 1.28 14.22
CA VAL A 37 -19.76 2.42 13.66
C VAL A 37 -20.40 1.98 12.35
N VAL A 38 -21.62 2.46 12.10
CA VAL A 38 -22.36 2.21 10.87
C VAL A 38 -22.24 3.44 9.99
N LEU A 39 -21.67 3.25 8.80
CA LEU A 39 -21.41 4.30 7.81
C LEU A 39 -22.39 4.10 6.65
N ASP A 40 -23.14 5.15 6.33
CA ASP A 40 -24.07 5.13 5.19
C ASP A 40 -23.29 5.09 3.87
N LYS A 41 -23.86 4.44 2.85
CA LYS A 41 -23.30 4.40 1.50
C LYS A 41 -24.40 4.76 0.52
N THR A 42 -24.09 5.62 -0.45
CA THR A 42 -25.04 6.12 -1.46
C THR A 42 -25.76 5.00 -2.22
N PHE A 43 -25.12 3.83 -2.34
CA PHE A 43 -25.68 2.62 -2.93
C PHE A 43 -25.25 1.38 -2.13
N GLY A 44 -26.12 0.37 -2.07
CA GLY A 44 -25.82 -0.90 -1.41
C GLY A 44 -26.14 -0.94 0.08
N SER A 45 -25.49 -1.87 0.80
CA SER A 45 -25.60 -1.99 2.25
C SER A 45 -24.66 -1.01 2.95
N PRO A 46 -25.00 -0.53 4.16
CA PRO A 46 -24.08 0.30 4.96
C PRO A 46 -22.80 -0.47 5.29
N LEU A 47 -21.70 0.25 5.48
CA LEU A 47 -20.44 -0.31 5.96
C LEU A 47 -20.46 -0.33 7.49
N ILE A 48 -20.18 -1.49 8.08
CA ILE A 48 -20.05 -1.66 9.53
C ILE A 48 -18.57 -1.88 9.80
N THR A 49 -17.93 -0.97 10.53
CA THR A 49 -16.48 -1.02 10.77
C THR A 49 -16.11 -0.50 12.15
N ASN A 50 -14.98 -0.96 12.67
CA ASN A 50 -14.29 -0.44 13.85
C ASN A 50 -12.98 0.30 13.49
N ASP A 51 -12.62 0.38 12.22
CA ASP A 51 -11.42 1.09 11.77
C ASP A 51 -11.60 2.62 11.90
N GLY A 52 -10.70 3.23 12.68
CA GLY A 52 -10.71 4.65 12.98
C GLY A 52 -10.49 5.55 11.77
N VAL A 53 -9.64 5.17 10.80
CA VAL A 53 -9.37 6.03 9.63
C VAL A 53 -10.53 5.99 8.64
N THR A 54 -11.12 4.81 8.42
CA THR A 54 -12.34 4.68 7.60
C THR A 54 -13.48 5.51 8.16
N ILE A 55 -13.70 5.48 9.48
CA ILE A 55 -14.73 6.31 10.13
C ILE A 55 -14.40 7.79 10.00
N ALA A 56 -13.15 8.19 10.24
CA ALA A 56 -12.74 9.59 10.19
C ALA A 56 -12.92 10.20 8.78
N ARG A 57 -12.73 9.41 7.71
CA ARG A 57 -12.87 9.85 6.31
C ARG A 57 -14.30 10.23 5.95
N GLU A 58 -15.29 9.60 6.57
CA GLU A 58 -16.71 9.88 6.30
C GLU A 58 -17.26 11.07 7.11
N ILE A 59 -16.45 11.70 7.97
CA ILE A 59 -16.87 12.84 8.80
C ILE A 59 -16.62 14.16 8.07
N GLU A 60 -17.70 14.72 7.53
CA GLU A 60 -17.75 16.07 6.97
C GLU A 60 -18.82 16.90 7.70
N LEU A 61 -18.44 18.10 8.17
CA LEU A 61 -19.32 18.96 8.96
C LEU A 61 -19.84 20.15 8.14
N GLU A 62 -21.10 20.54 8.36
CA GLU A 62 -21.73 21.67 7.65
C GLU A 62 -21.07 23.02 8.01
N ASP A 63 -20.76 23.27 9.28
CA ASP A 63 -20.02 24.47 9.68
C ASP A 63 -18.57 24.35 9.22
N ARG A 64 -18.14 25.31 8.39
CA ARG A 64 -16.83 25.27 7.75
C ARG A 64 -15.66 25.34 8.74
N PHE A 65 -15.81 26.04 9.86
CA PHE A 65 -14.75 26.16 10.86
C PHE A 65 -14.66 24.89 11.72
N GLU A 66 -15.80 24.29 12.05
CA GLU A 66 -15.83 22.97 12.70
C GLU A 66 -15.26 21.91 11.76
N ASN A 67 -15.65 21.92 10.48
CA ASN A 67 -15.10 20.99 9.49
C ASN A 67 -13.58 21.13 9.38
N MET A 68 -13.03 22.35 9.35
CA MET A 68 -11.58 22.55 9.39
C MET A 68 -10.92 21.87 10.59
N GLY A 69 -11.55 21.89 11.77
CA GLY A 69 -11.08 21.19 12.95
C GLY A 69 -11.10 19.67 12.79
N ALA A 70 -12.18 19.13 12.25
CA ALA A 70 -12.30 17.70 11.93
C ALA A 70 -11.24 17.26 10.91
N GLN A 71 -11.06 17.99 9.81
CA GLN A 71 -10.09 17.66 8.76
C GLN A 71 -8.64 17.62 9.28
N LEU A 72 -8.29 18.47 10.26
CA LEU A 72 -6.96 18.41 10.91
C LEU A 72 -6.73 17.11 11.69
N VAL A 73 -7.77 16.54 12.30
CA VAL A 73 -7.66 15.25 13.01
C VAL A 73 -7.67 14.09 12.02
N LEU A 74 -8.45 14.19 10.94
CA LEU A 74 -8.41 13.22 9.85
C LEU A 74 -7.00 13.12 9.24
N GLU A 75 -6.28 14.24 9.09
CA GLU A 75 -4.89 14.24 8.62
C GLU A 75 -3.98 13.45 9.58
N VAL A 76 -4.17 13.59 10.90
CA VAL A 76 -3.42 12.81 11.90
C VAL A 76 -3.70 11.31 11.75
N ALA A 77 -4.99 10.92 11.70
CA ALA A 77 -5.37 9.52 11.57
C ALA A 77 -4.83 8.91 10.26
N SER A 78 -4.98 9.62 9.15
CA SER A 78 -4.50 9.18 7.83
C SER A 78 -2.97 9.05 7.81
N LYS A 79 -2.25 10.02 8.38
CA LYS A 79 -0.78 9.97 8.41
C LYS A 79 -0.24 8.86 9.30
N THR A 80 -0.92 8.56 10.41
CA THR A 80 -0.61 7.40 11.24
C THR A 80 -0.80 6.10 10.47
N ASN A 81 -1.92 5.97 9.76
CA ASN A 81 -2.20 4.80 8.91
C ASN A 81 -1.11 4.60 7.84
N ASP A 82 -0.74 5.67 7.12
CA ASP A 82 0.30 5.62 6.08
C ASP A 82 1.66 5.12 6.59
N VAL A 83 1.99 5.39 7.86
CA VAL A 83 3.31 5.12 8.43
C VAL A 83 3.36 3.79 9.18
N ALA A 84 2.28 3.43 9.86
CA ALA A 84 2.25 2.31 10.80
C ALA A 84 1.23 1.22 10.47
N GLY A 85 0.24 1.48 9.60
CA GLY A 85 -0.85 0.55 9.29
C GLY A 85 -1.93 0.42 10.38
N ASP A 86 -1.62 0.74 11.63
CA ASP A 86 -2.57 0.70 12.77
C ASP A 86 -2.37 1.93 13.71
N GLY A 87 -3.25 2.08 14.69
CA GLY A 87 -3.15 3.06 15.78
C GLY A 87 -3.88 4.37 15.50
N THR A 88 -4.70 4.42 14.44
CA THR A 88 -5.43 5.60 13.98
C THR A 88 -6.38 6.15 15.07
N THR A 89 -7.08 5.26 15.77
CA THR A 89 -7.94 5.62 16.91
C THR A 89 -7.13 6.14 18.10
N THR A 90 -5.99 5.51 18.41
CA THR A 90 -5.08 5.97 19.48
C THR A 90 -4.54 7.36 19.19
N ALA A 91 -4.09 7.60 17.95
CA ALA A 91 -3.62 8.92 17.51
C ALA A 91 -4.72 9.98 17.66
N THR A 92 -5.95 9.66 17.21
CA THR A 92 -7.12 10.54 17.32
C THR A 92 -7.43 10.93 18.78
N VAL A 93 -7.41 9.96 19.70
CA VAL A 93 -7.66 10.20 21.13
C VAL A 93 -6.58 11.07 21.75
N LEU A 94 -5.30 10.82 21.44
CA LEU A 94 -4.19 11.64 21.90
C LEU A 94 -4.28 13.07 21.37
N THR A 95 -4.62 13.25 20.09
CA THR A 95 -4.85 14.55 19.48
C THR A 95 -5.96 15.31 20.19
N GLN A 96 -7.10 14.66 20.45
CA GLN A 96 -8.21 15.28 21.19
C GLN A 96 -7.76 15.77 22.58
N ALA A 97 -7.02 14.94 23.33
CA ALA A 97 -6.56 15.28 24.67
C ALA A 97 -5.57 16.46 24.67
N ILE A 98 -4.59 16.43 23.76
CA ILE A 98 -3.59 17.49 23.62
C ILE A 98 -4.24 18.80 23.17
N ALA A 99 -5.17 18.73 22.22
CA ALA A 99 -5.88 19.91 21.72
C ALA A 99 -6.72 20.56 22.82
N ASN A 100 -7.50 19.78 23.56
CA ASN A 100 -8.35 20.28 24.65
C ASN A 100 -7.54 20.94 25.77
N GLU A 101 -6.53 20.24 26.31
CA GLU A 101 -5.71 20.79 27.40
C GLU A 101 -4.81 21.95 26.91
N GLY A 102 -4.29 21.87 25.69
CA GLY A 102 -3.56 22.98 25.07
C GLY A 102 -4.43 24.23 24.92
N MET A 103 -5.65 24.07 24.41
CA MET A 103 -6.58 25.18 24.20
C MET A 103 -6.99 25.84 25.50
N LYS A 104 -7.26 25.04 26.53
CA LYS A 104 -7.57 25.52 27.89
C LYS A 104 -6.45 26.40 28.46
N ASN A 105 -5.20 25.99 28.30
CA ASN A 105 -4.05 26.78 28.75
C ASN A 105 -3.88 28.07 27.94
N VAL A 106 -4.12 28.03 26.62
CA VAL A 106 -4.09 29.23 25.77
C VAL A 106 -5.17 30.23 26.19
N THR A 107 -6.39 29.76 26.45
CA THR A 107 -7.49 30.60 26.96
C THR A 107 -7.16 31.17 28.35
N ALA A 108 -6.41 30.45 29.18
CA ALA A 108 -5.90 30.95 30.46
C ALA A 108 -4.74 31.97 30.31
N GLY A 109 -4.34 32.34 29.09
CA GLY A 109 -3.34 33.37 28.81
C GLY A 109 -1.92 32.85 28.60
N ALA A 110 -1.71 31.53 28.57
CA ALA A 110 -0.40 30.97 28.28
C ALA A 110 -0.01 31.16 26.80
N ASN A 111 1.28 31.35 26.54
CA ASN A 111 1.79 31.54 25.18
C ASN A 111 1.73 30.21 24.38
N PRO A 112 0.97 30.14 23.27
CA PRO A 112 0.82 28.92 22.48
C PRO A 112 2.14 28.39 21.92
N VAL A 113 3.10 29.27 21.60
CA VAL A 113 4.44 28.86 21.13
C VAL A 113 5.20 28.14 22.24
N GLY A 114 5.06 28.61 23.48
CA GLY A 114 5.67 27.97 24.65
C GLY A 114 5.07 26.60 24.92
N ILE A 115 3.74 26.47 24.85
CA ILE A 115 3.02 25.21 25.01
C ILE A 115 3.49 24.19 23.95
N ARG A 116 3.48 24.59 22.67
CA ARG A 116 3.94 23.72 21.58
C ARG A 116 5.35 23.19 21.81
N ARG A 117 6.28 24.07 22.17
CA ARG A 117 7.68 23.67 22.48
C ARG A 117 7.76 22.70 23.66
N GLY A 118 6.86 22.84 24.64
CA GLY A 118 6.74 21.90 25.76
C GLY A 118 6.26 20.52 25.30
N ILE A 119 5.21 20.49 24.49
CA ILE A 119 4.68 19.26 23.87
C ILE A 119 5.78 18.56 23.08
N ASP A 120 6.49 19.27 22.19
CA ASP A 120 7.56 18.69 21.37
C ASP A 120 8.66 18.03 22.21
N LYS A 121 9.03 18.65 23.35
CA LYS A 121 10.03 18.09 24.27
C LYS A 121 9.50 16.85 25.00
N ALA A 122 8.27 16.89 25.47
CA ALA A 122 7.64 15.76 26.15
C ALA A 122 7.47 14.57 25.20
N THR A 123 7.05 14.80 23.96
CA THR A 123 6.93 13.77 22.93
C THR A 123 8.27 13.11 22.64
N LYS A 124 9.36 13.87 22.51
CA LYS A 124 10.70 13.30 22.31
C LYS A 124 11.12 12.38 23.45
N ALA A 125 10.96 12.84 24.69
CA ALA A 125 11.28 12.01 25.86
C ALA A 125 10.41 10.75 25.94
N ALA A 126 9.13 10.84 25.58
CA ALA A 126 8.23 9.69 25.52
C ALA A 126 8.67 8.68 24.44
N VAL A 127 9.06 9.15 23.25
CA VAL A 127 9.56 8.27 22.17
C VAL A 127 10.86 7.57 22.57
N GLU A 128 11.80 8.27 23.19
CA GLU A 128 13.05 7.68 23.71
C GLU A 128 12.75 6.59 24.75
N ALA A 129 11.81 6.84 25.66
CA ALA A 129 11.39 5.85 26.65
C ALA A 129 10.71 4.62 25.99
N LEU A 130 9.87 4.82 24.98
CA LEU A 130 9.23 3.73 24.23
C LEU A 130 10.26 2.87 23.50
N GLN A 131 11.29 3.47 22.90
CA GLN A 131 12.39 2.74 22.26
C GLN A 131 13.15 1.87 23.27
N ALA A 132 13.40 2.38 24.48
CA ALA A 132 14.06 1.62 25.55
C ALA A 132 13.22 0.46 26.09
N LEU A 133 11.89 0.53 25.97
CA LEU A 133 10.95 -0.53 26.37
C LEU A 133 10.67 -1.55 25.26
N SER A 134 11.09 -1.25 24.03
CA SER A 134 10.81 -2.10 22.86
C SER A 134 11.44 -3.47 22.98
N GLN A 135 10.70 -4.51 22.56
CA GLN A 135 11.16 -5.89 22.52
C GLN A 135 11.09 -6.43 21.08
N PRO A 136 12.14 -7.10 20.60
CA PRO A 136 12.13 -7.69 19.26
C PRO A 136 11.15 -8.87 19.18
N VAL A 137 10.39 -8.93 18.09
CA VAL A 137 9.49 -10.04 17.77
C VAL A 137 10.29 -11.11 17.02
N LEU A 138 10.55 -12.24 17.67
CA LEU A 138 11.45 -13.29 17.15
C LEU A 138 10.78 -14.64 16.94
N SER A 139 9.56 -14.84 17.44
CA SER A 139 8.87 -16.12 17.37
C SER A 139 7.52 -16.00 16.67
N LYS A 140 7.08 -17.11 16.08
CA LYS A 140 5.78 -17.24 15.44
C LYS A 140 4.65 -16.90 16.41
N GLU A 141 4.76 -17.34 17.67
CA GLU A 141 3.78 -17.04 18.71
C GLU A 141 3.70 -15.54 19.01
N ALA A 142 4.83 -14.84 19.02
CA ALA A 142 4.85 -13.40 19.20
C ALA A 142 4.22 -12.66 18.01
N ILE A 143 4.45 -13.13 16.77
CA ILE A 143 3.79 -12.61 15.56
C ILE A 143 2.26 -12.81 15.66
N ALA A 144 1.83 -14.03 16.01
CA ALA A 144 0.41 -14.35 16.17
C ALA A 144 -0.26 -13.48 17.22
N GLN A 145 0.42 -13.21 18.34
CA GLN A 145 -0.09 -12.32 19.39
C GLN A 145 -0.28 -10.88 18.89
N VAL A 146 0.70 -10.33 18.15
CA VAL A 146 0.59 -8.97 17.59
C VAL A 146 -0.58 -8.89 16.62
N ALA A 147 -0.67 -9.82 15.67
CA ALA A 147 -1.73 -9.85 14.67
C ALA A 147 -3.12 -10.10 15.30
N ALA A 148 -3.22 -10.95 16.33
CA ALA A 148 -4.46 -11.18 17.06
C ALA A 148 -4.94 -9.94 17.83
N VAL A 149 -4.00 -9.13 18.34
CA VAL A 149 -4.34 -7.87 19.03
C VAL A 149 -4.79 -6.80 18.03
N SER A 150 -4.12 -6.69 16.87
CA SER A 150 -4.50 -5.74 15.80
C SER A 150 -5.89 -6.06 15.25
N SER A 151 -6.07 -7.30 14.77
CA SER A 151 -7.33 -7.77 14.18
C SER A 151 -8.48 -7.98 15.18
N GLY A 152 -8.15 -8.12 16.48
CA GLY A 152 -9.10 -8.53 17.51
C GLY A 152 -9.58 -9.98 17.39
N ASP A 153 -8.92 -10.81 16.57
CA ASP A 153 -9.30 -12.20 16.32
C ASP A 153 -8.06 -13.14 16.39
N PRO A 154 -8.00 -14.07 17.36
CA PRO A 154 -6.93 -15.06 17.44
C PRO A 154 -6.74 -15.90 16.17
N ALA A 155 -7.82 -16.23 15.46
CA ALA A 155 -7.75 -17.03 14.25
C ALA A 155 -7.08 -16.27 13.10
N ILE A 156 -7.27 -14.94 13.02
CA ILE A 156 -6.53 -14.08 12.09
C ILE A 156 -5.06 -14.01 12.50
N GLY A 157 -4.78 -13.89 13.80
CA GLY A 157 -3.41 -13.90 14.31
C GLY A 157 -2.63 -15.15 13.92
N ASP A 158 -3.21 -16.33 14.11
CA ASP A 158 -2.61 -17.61 13.71
C ASP A 158 -2.40 -17.70 12.20
N LEU A 159 -3.38 -17.22 11.40
CA LEU A 159 -3.30 -17.20 9.93
C LEU A 159 -2.15 -16.32 9.41
N ILE A 160 -1.97 -15.13 10.00
CA ILE A 160 -0.86 -14.22 9.65
C ILE A 160 0.48 -14.83 10.04
N ALA A 161 0.56 -15.44 11.22
CA ALA A 161 1.78 -16.10 11.68
C ALA A 161 2.16 -17.31 10.79
N ASP A 162 1.17 -18.10 10.35
CA ASP A 162 1.35 -19.18 9.36
C ASP A 162 1.82 -18.64 8.01
N ALA A 163 1.25 -17.52 7.54
CA ALA A 163 1.67 -16.88 6.30
C ALA A 163 3.13 -16.43 6.38
N MET A 164 3.50 -15.68 7.43
CA MET A 164 4.86 -15.19 7.64
C MET A 164 5.89 -16.33 7.80
N GLU A 165 5.52 -17.44 8.45
CA GLU A 165 6.40 -18.61 8.55
C GLU A 165 6.69 -19.24 7.17
N ARG A 166 5.70 -19.27 6.28
CA ARG A 166 5.86 -19.86 4.94
C ARG A 166 6.67 -19.00 3.98
N VAL A 167 6.47 -17.68 3.99
CA VAL A 167 7.15 -16.75 3.07
C VAL A 167 8.43 -16.13 3.66
N GLY A 168 8.65 -16.31 4.97
CA GLY A 168 9.72 -15.66 5.72
C GLY A 168 9.38 -14.22 6.12
N ASN A 169 10.20 -13.62 7.00
CA ASN A 169 9.98 -12.27 7.51
C ASN A 169 10.01 -11.18 6.43
N ASP A 170 10.76 -11.40 5.35
CA ASP A 170 10.85 -10.51 4.18
C ASP A 170 9.91 -10.93 3.04
N GLY A 171 9.06 -11.93 3.30
CA GLY A 171 8.08 -12.43 2.35
C GLY A 171 6.88 -11.50 2.21
N VAL A 172 6.14 -11.67 1.11
CA VAL A 172 5.01 -10.81 0.79
C VAL A 172 3.70 -11.54 1.13
N ILE A 173 2.79 -10.85 1.79
CA ILE A 173 1.42 -11.32 2.05
C ILE A 173 0.45 -10.44 1.26
N THR A 174 -0.45 -11.07 0.51
CA THR A 174 -1.56 -10.40 -0.19
C THR A 174 -2.89 -10.97 0.24
N ILE A 175 -3.93 -10.16 0.12
CA ILE A 175 -5.27 -10.50 0.59
C ILE A 175 -6.23 -10.41 -0.61
N GLU A 176 -7.03 -11.46 -0.78
CA GLU A 176 -7.99 -11.62 -1.86
C GLU A 176 -9.37 -11.99 -1.31
N GLU A 177 -10.41 -11.78 -2.12
CA GLU A 177 -11.77 -12.22 -1.79
C GLU A 177 -11.97 -13.67 -2.21
N SER A 178 -12.28 -14.53 -1.25
CA SER A 178 -12.65 -15.92 -1.54
C SER A 178 -14.05 -16.00 -2.15
N LYS A 179 -14.25 -17.00 -3.00
CA LYS A 179 -15.59 -17.42 -3.46
C LYS A 179 -16.24 -18.45 -2.52
N SER A 180 -15.47 -18.97 -1.55
CA SER A 180 -15.94 -19.89 -0.53
C SER A 180 -16.23 -19.15 0.78
N ILE A 181 -16.92 -19.82 1.70
CA ILE A 181 -17.18 -19.30 3.06
C ILE A 181 -15.90 -19.37 3.91
N GLU A 182 -14.97 -20.26 3.56
CA GLU A 182 -13.74 -20.49 4.32
C GLU A 182 -12.63 -19.53 3.88
N THR A 183 -11.81 -19.11 4.86
CA THR A 183 -10.60 -18.36 4.58
C THR A 183 -9.45 -19.33 4.32
N GLU A 184 -8.77 -19.18 3.19
CA GLU A 184 -7.70 -20.09 2.74
C GLU A 184 -6.36 -19.35 2.64
N LEU A 185 -5.27 -20.03 3.02
CA LEU A 185 -3.89 -19.57 2.84
C LEU A 185 -3.17 -20.43 1.81
N SER A 186 -2.80 -19.82 0.68
CA SER A 186 -1.97 -20.43 -0.36
C SER A 186 -0.67 -19.65 -0.54
N VAL A 187 0.42 -20.35 -0.87
CA VAL A 187 1.67 -19.69 -1.28
C VAL A 187 1.85 -19.92 -2.76
N VAL A 188 2.03 -18.82 -3.49
CA VAL A 188 2.19 -18.84 -4.94
C VAL A 188 3.49 -18.15 -5.33
N GLU A 189 3.96 -18.39 -6.56
CA GLU A 189 5.12 -17.71 -7.10
C GLU A 189 4.76 -16.24 -7.38
N GLY A 190 5.57 -15.31 -6.88
CA GLY A 190 5.32 -13.88 -7.01
C GLY A 190 6.45 -13.05 -6.41
N MET A 191 6.38 -11.73 -6.56
CA MET A 191 7.37 -10.80 -6.01
C MET A 191 6.77 -9.41 -5.73
N GLN A 192 7.40 -8.66 -4.83
CA GLN A 192 7.09 -7.24 -4.59
C GLN A 192 8.33 -6.36 -4.73
N PHE A 193 8.15 -5.16 -5.27
CA PHE A 193 9.19 -4.12 -5.32
C PHE A 193 8.64 -2.72 -5.10
N ASP A 194 9.49 -1.83 -4.59
CA ASP A 194 9.10 -0.51 -4.04
C ASP A 194 9.03 0.56 -5.14
N ARG A 195 8.14 0.34 -6.10
CA ARG A 195 7.79 1.29 -7.16
C ARG A 195 6.28 1.27 -7.36
N GLY A 196 5.63 2.41 -7.12
CA GLY A 196 4.21 2.55 -7.36
C GLY A 196 3.87 3.11 -8.74
N TYR A 197 2.58 3.40 -8.93
CA TYR A 197 2.06 3.96 -10.18
C TYR A 197 2.65 5.36 -10.45
N LEU A 198 2.92 5.65 -11.72
CA LEU A 198 3.42 6.95 -12.15
C LEU A 198 2.37 8.06 -12.09
N SER A 199 1.08 7.69 -12.07
CA SER A 199 -0.02 8.64 -11.99
C SER A 199 -1.19 8.07 -11.20
N GLN A 200 -1.76 8.87 -10.29
CA GLN A 200 -2.96 8.50 -9.53
C GLN A 200 -4.16 8.21 -10.43
N TYR A 201 -4.18 8.73 -11.66
CA TYR A 201 -5.23 8.43 -12.64
C TYR A 201 -5.18 7.00 -13.20
N MET A 202 -4.16 6.20 -12.84
CA MET A 202 -4.05 4.80 -13.22
C MET A 202 -4.69 3.84 -12.19
N VAL A 203 -5.08 4.36 -11.03
CA VAL A 203 -5.78 3.63 -9.97
C VAL A 203 -7.09 3.03 -10.47
N THR A 204 -7.43 1.83 -10.02
CA THR A 204 -8.72 1.17 -10.29
C THR A 204 -9.69 1.32 -9.13
N ASP A 205 -9.17 1.34 -7.90
CA ASP A 205 -9.93 1.56 -6.68
C ASP A 205 -9.55 2.92 -6.06
N ASN A 206 -10.43 3.91 -6.24
CA ASN A 206 -10.21 5.27 -5.72
C ASN A 206 -10.37 5.39 -4.20
N GLU A 207 -11.00 4.43 -3.53
CA GLU A 207 -11.12 4.44 -2.06
C GLU A 207 -9.80 3.96 -1.42
N LYS A 208 -9.25 2.86 -1.96
CA LYS A 208 -7.97 2.30 -1.50
C LYS A 208 -6.75 3.00 -2.09
N MET A 209 -6.91 3.75 -3.18
CA MET A 209 -5.82 4.33 -3.96
C MET A 209 -4.85 3.26 -4.49
N VAL A 210 -5.42 2.18 -5.06
CA VAL A 210 -4.69 1.02 -5.59
C VAL A 210 -5.11 0.71 -7.02
N ALA A 211 -4.16 0.34 -7.88
CA ALA A 211 -4.42 -0.23 -9.19
C ALA A 211 -4.33 -1.76 -9.14
N GLU A 212 -5.45 -2.43 -9.32
CA GLU A 212 -5.58 -3.89 -9.40
C GLU A 212 -5.76 -4.30 -10.86
N LEU A 213 -4.88 -5.19 -11.33
CA LEU A 213 -4.92 -5.75 -12.67
C LEU A 213 -5.08 -7.26 -12.57
N GLU A 214 -6.22 -7.76 -13.06
CA GLU A 214 -6.53 -9.18 -13.13
C GLU A 214 -6.05 -9.76 -14.47
N ASN A 215 -5.31 -10.88 -14.41
CA ASN A 215 -4.68 -11.54 -15.55
C ASN A 215 -3.92 -10.61 -16.51
N PRO A 216 -3.03 -9.71 -16.04
CA PRO A 216 -2.38 -8.73 -16.89
C PRO A 216 -1.33 -9.34 -17.82
N VAL A 217 -1.04 -8.63 -18.90
CA VAL A 217 0.21 -8.75 -19.65
C VAL A 217 1.23 -7.74 -19.12
N ILE A 218 2.51 -8.12 -19.10
CA ILE A 218 3.58 -7.36 -18.45
C ILE A 218 4.66 -7.05 -19.48
N PHE A 219 4.87 -5.76 -19.75
CA PHE A 219 5.96 -5.29 -20.60
C PHE A 219 7.14 -4.84 -19.73
N VAL A 220 8.32 -5.39 -20.01
CA VAL A 220 9.54 -5.13 -19.25
C VAL A 220 10.62 -4.57 -20.18
N THR A 221 11.09 -3.35 -19.88
CA THR A 221 12.17 -2.70 -20.65
C THR A 221 13.11 -1.94 -19.73
N ASP A 222 14.39 -1.87 -20.10
CA ASP A 222 15.37 -1.01 -19.42
C ASP A 222 15.45 0.41 -20.02
N ARG A 223 14.63 0.70 -21.04
CA ARG A 223 14.58 2.00 -21.72
C ARG A 223 13.54 2.93 -21.10
N LYS A 224 13.70 4.23 -21.38
CA LYS A 224 12.68 5.24 -21.13
C LYS A 224 11.66 5.27 -22.25
N ILE A 225 10.39 5.43 -21.89
CA ILE A 225 9.29 5.59 -22.84
C ILE A 225 8.83 7.04 -22.78
N THR A 226 9.36 7.87 -23.68
CA THR A 226 9.03 9.29 -23.78
C THR A 226 8.06 9.57 -24.93
N ASN A 227 8.15 8.79 -26.02
CA ASN A 227 7.32 8.89 -27.21
C ASN A 227 6.39 7.67 -27.31
N ILE A 228 5.09 7.92 -27.49
CA ILE A 228 4.08 6.86 -27.59
C ILE A 228 4.24 6.03 -28.88
N GLN A 229 4.78 6.62 -29.95
CA GLN A 229 4.98 5.96 -31.24
C GLN A 229 5.95 4.79 -31.15
N ASP A 230 6.88 4.81 -30.18
CA ASP A 230 7.86 3.75 -30.00
C ASP A 230 7.24 2.46 -29.44
N VAL A 231 6.11 2.57 -28.75
CA VAL A 231 5.39 1.43 -28.15
C VAL A 231 4.02 1.20 -28.79
N LEU A 232 3.61 2.05 -29.74
CA LEU A 232 2.31 1.96 -30.41
C LEU A 232 2.04 0.57 -31.02
N PRO A 233 3.00 -0.08 -31.72
CA PRO A 233 2.76 -1.42 -32.28
C PRO A 233 2.41 -2.47 -31.22
N LEU A 234 3.08 -2.40 -30.07
CA LEU A 234 2.82 -3.29 -28.93
C LEU A 234 1.43 -3.01 -28.34
N LEU A 235 1.08 -1.74 -28.14
CA LEU A 235 -0.21 -1.33 -27.59
C LEU A 235 -1.38 -1.78 -28.46
N GLU A 236 -1.26 -1.67 -29.79
CA GLU A 236 -2.27 -2.14 -30.73
C GLU A 236 -2.53 -3.65 -30.61
N GLY A 237 -1.46 -4.44 -30.45
CA GLY A 237 -1.57 -5.89 -30.21
C GLY A 237 -2.27 -6.22 -28.89
N ILE A 238 -1.99 -5.47 -27.83
CA ILE A 238 -2.61 -5.69 -26.51
C ILE A 238 -4.07 -5.27 -26.50
N MET A 239 -4.43 -4.16 -27.17
CA MET A 239 -5.81 -3.69 -27.27
C MET A 239 -6.75 -4.73 -27.87
N GLN A 240 -6.28 -5.56 -28.81
CA GLN A 240 -7.08 -6.65 -29.38
C GLN A 240 -7.38 -7.78 -28.38
N SER A 241 -6.48 -7.99 -27.40
CA SER A 241 -6.67 -9.00 -26.36
C SER A 241 -7.64 -8.58 -25.25
N GLY A 242 -7.88 -7.27 -25.11
CA GLY A 242 -8.69 -6.69 -24.03
C GLY A 242 -8.11 -6.88 -22.62
N ARG A 243 -6.88 -7.39 -22.50
CA ARG A 243 -6.24 -7.66 -21.20
C ARG A 243 -5.60 -6.40 -20.61
N PRO A 244 -5.54 -6.27 -19.28
CA PRO A 244 -4.81 -5.19 -18.64
C PRO A 244 -3.31 -5.26 -18.91
N LEU A 245 -2.63 -4.11 -18.97
CA LEU A 245 -1.20 -3.98 -19.22
C LEU A 245 -0.48 -3.34 -18.03
N LEU A 246 0.56 -4.01 -17.55
CA LEU A 246 1.58 -3.41 -16.69
C LEU A 246 2.82 -3.05 -17.51
N ILE A 247 3.25 -1.79 -17.47
CA ILE A 247 4.52 -1.34 -18.07
C ILE A 247 5.54 -1.13 -16.95
N ILE A 248 6.67 -1.85 -17.03
CA ILE A 248 7.84 -1.67 -16.17
C ILE A 248 8.98 -1.17 -17.04
N ALA A 249 9.32 0.11 -16.90
CA ALA A 249 10.32 0.80 -17.72
C ALA A 249 11.32 1.57 -16.84
N GLU A 250 12.46 2.01 -17.37
CA GLU A 250 13.33 2.93 -16.62
C GLU A 250 12.55 4.17 -16.15
N ASP A 251 11.77 4.74 -17.07
CA ASP A 251 10.81 5.81 -16.80
C ASP A 251 9.75 5.84 -17.90
N VAL A 252 8.57 6.40 -17.60
CA VAL A 252 7.55 6.73 -18.60
C VAL A 252 7.20 8.20 -18.41
N ASP A 253 7.62 9.03 -19.36
CA ASP A 253 7.53 10.47 -19.29
C ASP A 253 7.13 11.09 -20.65
N GLY A 254 7.34 12.39 -20.82
CA GLY A 254 7.04 13.09 -22.06
C GLY A 254 5.57 13.02 -22.47
N GLU A 255 5.33 12.78 -23.76
CA GLU A 255 3.98 12.64 -24.31
C GLU A 255 3.38 11.25 -24.09
N ALA A 256 4.20 10.24 -23.79
CA ALA A 256 3.75 8.88 -23.57
C ALA A 256 2.86 8.77 -22.31
N LEU A 257 3.30 9.34 -21.18
CA LEU A 257 2.56 9.22 -19.92
C LEU A 257 1.15 9.86 -19.99
N PRO A 258 0.98 11.13 -20.43
CA PRO A 258 -0.36 11.71 -20.59
C PRO A 258 -1.25 10.93 -21.56
N THR A 259 -0.67 10.36 -22.62
CA THR A 259 -1.41 9.56 -23.60
C THR A 259 -1.91 8.25 -22.99
N LEU A 260 -1.08 7.55 -22.21
CA LEU A 260 -1.49 6.34 -21.49
C LEU A 260 -2.60 6.65 -20.47
N VAL A 261 -2.45 7.74 -19.70
CA VAL A 261 -3.46 8.21 -18.74
C VAL A 261 -4.79 8.50 -19.45
N LEU A 262 -4.76 9.22 -20.57
CA LEU A 262 -5.98 9.56 -21.31
C LEU A 262 -6.69 8.31 -21.86
N ASN A 263 -5.93 7.32 -22.36
CA ASN A 263 -6.51 6.06 -22.85
C ASN A 263 -7.09 5.20 -21.71
N LYS A 264 -6.44 5.20 -20.54
CA LYS A 264 -6.96 4.58 -19.32
C LYS A 264 -8.27 5.21 -18.87
N LEU A 265 -8.33 6.54 -18.78
CA LEU A 265 -9.54 7.27 -18.39
C LEU A 265 -10.71 7.08 -19.38
N ARG A 266 -10.41 6.88 -20.67
CA ARG A 266 -11.41 6.58 -21.71
C ARG A 266 -11.87 5.12 -21.70
N GLY A 267 -11.23 4.25 -20.94
CA GLY A 267 -11.51 2.80 -20.94
C GLY A 267 -11.00 2.08 -22.18
N THR A 268 -10.23 2.75 -23.05
CA THR A 268 -9.67 2.17 -24.28
C THR A 268 -8.57 1.14 -23.97
N LEU A 269 -7.76 1.43 -22.95
CA LEU A 269 -6.65 0.57 -22.55
C LEU A 269 -6.53 0.59 -21.03
N ASN A 270 -6.69 -0.57 -20.38
CA ASN A 270 -6.44 -0.70 -18.96
C ASN A 270 -4.92 -0.84 -18.72
N VAL A 271 -4.22 0.29 -18.55
CA VAL A 271 -2.75 0.32 -18.38
C VAL A 271 -2.32 0.96 -17.07
N VAL A 272 -1.30 0.39 -16.44
CA VAL A 272 -0.56 0.97 -15.31
C VAL A 272 0.92 0.97 -15.66
N ALA A 273 1.58 2.10 -15.44
CA ALA A 273 3.03 2.25 -15.65
C ALA A 273 3.74 2.49 -14.33
N VAL A 274 4.84 1.78 -14.12
CA VAL A 274 5.70 1.87 -12.93
C VAL A 274 7.16 1.97 -13.35
N LYS A 275 7.98 2.62 -12.53
CA LYS A 275 9.44 2.63 -12.78
C LYS A 275 10.04 1.27 -12.44
N ALA A 276 11.12 0.93 -13.11
CA ALA A 276 11.93 -0.22 -12.79
C ALA A 276 12.54 -0.10 -11.39
N PRO A 277 12.65 -1.20 -10.63
CA PRO A 277 13.32 -1.19 -9.34
C PRO A 277 14.84 -1.07 -9.49
N GLY A 278 15.50 -0.48 -8.49
CA GLY A 278 16.95 -0.29 -8.50
C GLY A 278 17.47 0.77 -9.49
N PHE A 279 18.78 0.80 -9.65
CA PHE A 279 19.51 1.73 -10.54
C PHE A 279 20.73 1.03 -11.15
N GLY A 280 21.23 1.53 -12.29
CA GLY A 280 22.43 0.99 -12.95
C GLY A 280 22.31 -0.50 -13.29
N ASP A 281 23.38 -1.27 -13.14
CA ASP A 281 23.40 -2.70 -13.45
C ASP A 281 22.46 -3.53 -12.55
N ARG A 282 22.20 -3.04 -11.33
CA ARG A 282 21.21 -3.67 -10.45
C ARG A 282 19.80 -3.58 -11.02
N ARG A 283 19.45 -2.47 -11.68
CA ARG A 283 18.15 -2.32 -12.36
C ARG A 283 17.99 -3.37 -13.45
N LYS A 284 19.01 -3.57 -14.28
CA LYS A 284 19.00 -4.59 -15.33
C LYS A 284 18.84 -5.99 -14.75
N ALA A 285 19.61 -6.30 -13.70
CA ALA A 285 19.52 -7.60 -13.03
C ALA A 285 18.12 -7.84 -12.41
N MET A 286 17.49 -6.82 -11.83
CA MET A 286 16.14 -6.94 -11.27
C MET A 286 15.05 -6.99 -12.34
N LEU A 287 15.22 -6.31 -13.48
CA LEU A 287 14.31 -6.45 -14.64
C LEU A 287 14.34 -7.86 -15.20
N GLU A 288 15.52 -8.47 -15.27
CA GLU A 288 15.67 -9.87 -15.65
C GLU A 288 15.00 -10.81 -14.64
N ASP A 289 15.08 -10.51 -13.33
CA ASP A 289 14.38 -11.29 -12.31
C ASP A 289 12.85 -11.26 -12.52
N ILE A 290 12.30 -10.07 -12.81
CA ILE A 290 10.87 -9.88 -13.12
C ILE A 290 10.50 -10.62 -14.41
N ALA A 291 11.36 -10.55 -15.43
CA ALA A 291 11.14 -11.21 -16.70
C ALA A 291 11.10 -12.73 -16.55
N VAL A 292 12.05 -13.32 -15.82
CA VAL A 292 12.08 -14.76 -15.52
C VAL A 292 10.85 -15.19 -14.71
N LEU A 293 10.42 -14.41 -13.71
CA LEU A 293 9.23 -14.69 -12.91
C LEU A 293 7.93 -14.68 -13.75
N THR A 294 7.83 -13.76 -14.69
CA THR A 294 6.60 -13.53 -15.48
C THR A 294 6.61 -14.23 -16.84
N GLY A 295 7.75 -14.77 -17.26
CA GLY A 295 7.96 -15.29 -18.61
C GLY A 295 8.13 -14.21 -19.68
N ALA A 296 8.36 -12.95 -19.29
CA ALA A 296 8.64 -11.86 -20.23
C ALA A 296 10.04 -12.00 -20.85
N THR A 297 10.26 -11.31 -21.96
CA THR A 297 11.60 -11.03 -22.48
C THR A 297 11.91 -9.55 -22.24
N VAL A 298 13.02 -9.24 -21.57
CA VAL A 298 13.42 -7.83 -21.37
C VAL A 298 13.77 -7.21 -22.72
N VAL A 299 13.03 -6.18 -23.13
CA VAL A 299 13.36 -5.38 -24.31
C VAL A 299 14.42 -4.37 -23.92
N SER A 300 15.68 -4.67 -24.27
CA SER A 300 16.84 -3.84 -23.92
C SER A 300 17.76 -3.56 -25.12
N GLU A 301 18.47 -2.44 -25.03
CA GLU A 301 19.45 -2.03 -26.05
C GLU A 301 20.66 -2.98 -26.09
N GLU A 302 21.04 -3.57 -24.95
CA GLU A 302 22.16 -4.53 -24.87
C GLU A 302 21.86 -5.85 -25.58
N LEU A 303 20.58 -6.24 -25.65
CA LEU A 303 20.12 -7.40 -26.40
C LEU A 303 19.81 -7.05 -27.87
N GLY A 304 20.01 -5.80 -28.27
CA GLY A 304 19.82 -5.33 -29.65
C GLY A 304 18.36 -5.07 -30.04
N PHE A 305 17.45 -4.94 -29.08
CA PHE A 305 16.05 -4.62 -29.35
C PHE A 305 15.77 -3.12 -29.32
N GLU A 306 14.99 -2.62 -30.27
CA GLU A 306 14.31 -1.34 -30.14
C GLU A 306 12.92 -1.52 -29.51
N LEU A 307 12.35 -0.44 -28.95
CA LEU A 307 10.99 -0.48 -28.40
C LEU A 307 9.95 -0.84 -29.49
N LYS A 308 10.23 -0.47 -30.74
CA LYS A 308 9.38 -0.76 -31.90
C LYS A 308 9.36 -2.23 -32.29
N ASP A 309 10.39 -2.98 -31.89
CA ASP A 309 10.50 -4.41 -32.13
C ASP A 309 9.71 -5.21 -31.07
N ALA A 310 9.15 -4.54 -30.06
CA ALA A 310 8.37 -5.20 -29.02
C ALA A 310 7.08 -5.80 -29.60
N THR A 311 6.99 -7.13 -29.59
CA THR A 311 5.79 -7.88 -29.96
C THR A 311 5.11 -8.48 -28.72
N VAL A 312 3.93 -9.06 -28.93
CA VAL A 312 3.19 -9.78 -27.87
C VAL A 312 3.95 -10.99 -27.32
N GLU A 313 4.94 -11.52 -28.04
CA GLU A 313 5.78 -12.64 -27.59
C GLU A 313 6.79 -12.23 -26.50
N HIS A 314 7.10 -10.94 -26.40
CA HIS A 314 7.99 -10.43 -25.35
C HIS A 314 7.26 -10.16 -24.03
N LEU A 315 5.92 -10.25 -24.01
CA LEU A 315 5.12 -9.93 -22.84
C LEU A 315 5.10 -11.06 -21.81
N GLY A 316 5.37 -10.71 -20.56
CA GLY A 316 5.14 -11.57 -19.40
C GLY A 316 3.68 -11.63 -19.00
N HIS A 317 3.36 -12.58 -18.13
CA HIS A 317 2.01 -12.85 -17.68
C HIS A 317 2.01 -13.09 -16.16
N ALA A 318 0.93 -12.69 -15.50
CA ALA A 318 0.69 -12.96 -14.09
C ALA A 318 -0.81 -13.19 -13.84
N GLY A 319 -1.17 -13.86 -12.74
CA GLY A 319 -2.56 -14.01 -12.31
C GLY A 319 -3.15 -12.69 -11.82
N LYS A 320 -2.41 -11.95 -10.98
CA LYS A 320 -2.81 -10.64 -10.49
C LYS A 320 -1.60 -9.72 -10.29
N VAL A 321 -1.80 -8.42 -10.54
CA VAL A 321 -0.84 -7.37 -10.16
C VAL A 321 -1.57 -6.30 -9.36
N THR A 322 -0.97 -5.91 -8.24
CA THR A 322 -1.45 -4.83 -7.38
C THR A 322 -0.39 -3.74 -7.32
N VAL A 323 -0.75 -2.50 -7.66
CA VAL A 323 0.14 -1.34 -7.64
C VAL A 323 -0.41 -0.27 -6.71
N THR A 324 0.34 0.06 -5.67
CA THR A 324 0.04 1.16 -4.74
C THR A 324 0.79 2.43 -5.15
N LYS A 325 0.73 3.47 -4.32
CA LYS A 325 1.53 4.68 -4.50
C LYS A 325 3.04 4.40 -4.47
N ASP A 326 3.47 3.42 -3.68
CA ASP A 326 4.88 3.22 -3.35
C ASP A 326 5.40 1.81 -3.69
N SER A 327 4.51 0.85 -4.00
CA SER A 327 4.87 -0.56 -4.26
C SER A 327 4.12 -1.18 -5.44
N THR A 328 4.71 -2.22 -6.01
CA THR A 328 4.09 -3.11 -7.01
C THR A 328 4.29 -4.56 -6.57
N THR A 329 3.22 -5.33 -6.57
CA THR A 329 3.19 -6.75 -6.22
C THR A 329 2.66 -7.56 -7.39
N ILE A 330 3.42 -8.57 -7.82
CA ILE A 330 3.09 -9.50 -8.89
C ILE A 330 2.80 -10.86 -8.25
N VAL A 331 1.63 -11.41 -8.51
CA VAL A 331 1.13 -12.66 -7.93
C VAL A 331 0.83 -13.66 -9.05
N GLU A 332 1.23 -14.93 -8.86
CA GLU A 332 1.09 -16.01 -9.84
C GLU A 332 1.76 -15.69 -11.17
N GLY A 333 3.07 -15.39 -11.15
CA GLY A 333 3.86 -15.19 -12.36
C GLY A 333 3.90 -16.44 -13.25
N ALA A 334 3.76 -16.27 -14.58
CA ALA A 334 3.70 -17.39 -15.53
C ALA A 334 5.08 -17.89 -16.00
N GLY A 335 6.14 -17.59 -15.25
CA GLY A 335 7.51 -17.98 -15.55
C GLY A 335 7.72 -19.50 -15.52
N ASN A 336 8.74 -19.96 -16.24
CA ASN A 336 9.13 -21.36 -16.19
C ASN A 336 9.83 -21.67 -14.86
N LYS A 337 9.33 -22.66 -14.10
CA LYS A 337 9.89 -23.04 -12.79
C LYS A 337 11.38 -23.40 -12.83
N GLN A 338 11.85 -24.02 -13.91
CA GLN A 338 13.26 -24.33 -14.07
C GLN A 338 14.08 -23.05 -14.27
N ALA A 339 13.61 -22.12 -15.09
CA ALA A 339 14.28 -20.84 -15.30
C ALA A 339 14.36 -20.01 -14.00
N ILE A 340 13.29 -20.02 -13.19
CA ILE A 340 13.27 -19.38 -11.86
C ILE A 340 14.29 -20.06 -10.93
N ALA A 341 14.32 -21.39 -10.88
CA ALA A 341 15.26 -22.14 -10.05
C ALA A 341 16.72 -21.89 -10.45
N ASP A 342 17.00 -21.86 -11.76
CA ASP A 342 18.33 -21.55 -12.30
C ASP A 342 18.73 -20.11 -11.96
N ARG A 343 17.80 -19.16 -12.05
CA ARG A 343 18.03 -17.77 -11.67
C ARG A 343 18.35 -17.63 -10.19
N ILE A 344 17.62 -18.33 -9.32
CA ILE A 344 17.88 -18.37 -7.88
C ILE A 344 19.27 -18.94 -7.60
N ALA A 345 19.67 -20.02 -8.29
CA ALA A 345 20.98 -20.64 -8.12
C ALA A 345 22.12 -19.69 -8.49
N VAL A 346 21.96 -18.94 -9.59
CA VAL A 346 22.93 -17.90 -10.02
C VAL A 346 23.08 -16.82 -8.94
N ILE A 347 21.96 -16.27 -8.43
CA ILE A 347 22.00 -15.22 -7.41
C ILE A 347 22.63 -15.73 -6.10
N ARG A 348 22.34 -16.99 -5.72
CA ARG A 348 22.92 -17.62 -4.53
C ARG A 348 24.44 -17.75 -4.65
N ALA A 349 24.94 -18.24 -5.78
CA ALA A 349 26.37 -18.35 -6.03
C ALA A 349 27.07 -16.97 -5.98
N GLN A 350 26.46 -15.95 -6.60
CA GLN A 350 26.96 -14.57 -6.54
C GLN A 350 27.01 -14.03 -5.10
N ALA A 351 26.02 -14.35 -4.27
CA ALA A 351 25.98 -13.91 -2.88
C ALA A 351 27.08 -14.57 -2.03
N GLU A 352 27.41 -15.83 -2.31
CA GLU A 352 28.48 -16.57 -1.62
C GLU A 352 29.87 -16.06 -2.01
N GLU A 353 30.09 -15.82 -3.31
CA GLU A 353 31.37 -15.34 -3.85
C GLU A 353 31.67 -13.87 -3.53
N SER A 354 30.63 -13.06 -3.29
CA SER A 354 30.81 -11.65 -2.97
C SER A 354 31.65 -11.46 -1.69
N THR A 355 32.54 -10.47 -1.69
CA THR A 355 33.34 -10.08 -0.50
C THR A 355 32.78 -8.84 0.19
N SER A 356 31.82 -8.16 -0.44
CA SER A 356 31.19 -6.93 0.03
C SER A 356 29.92 -7.26 0.81
N SER A 357 29.85 -6.85 2.07
CA SER A 357 28.66 -7.06 2.92
C SER A 357 27.42 -6.38 2.33
N PHE A 358 27.61 -5.21 1.71
CA PHE A 358 26.53 -4.49 1.03
C PHE A 358 25.99 -5.29 -0.17
N ASP A 359 26.86 -5.83 -1.01
CA ASP A 359 26.41 -6.59 -2.19
C ASP A 359 25.75 -7.91 -1.78
N LYS A 360 26.22 -8.56 -0.71
CA LYS A 360 25.57 -9.74 -0.13
C LYS A 360 24.13 -9.45 0.30
N GLU A 361 23.93 -8.38 1.08
CA GLU A 361 22.60 -7.96 1.53
C GLU A 361 21.68 -7.73 0.33
N LYS A 362 22.16 -7.04 -0.71
CA LYS A 362 21.36 -6.74 -1.90
C LYS A 362 21.08 -7.95 -2.79
N LEU A 363 21.95 -8.94 -2.82
CA LEU A 363 21.70 -10.23 -3.48
C LEU A 363 20.72 -11.09 -2.67
N GLN A 364 20.80 -11.04 -1.35
CA GLN A 364 19.84 -11.71 -0.46
C GLN A 364 18.44 -11.13 -0.60
N GLU A 365 18.29 -9.80 -0.68
CA GLU A 365 16.99 -9.16 -0.97
C GLU A 365 16.37 -9.67 -2.29
N ARG A 366 17.18 -9.76 -3.35
CA ARG A 366 16.72 -10.29 -4.65
C ARG A 366 16.34 -11.77 -4.55
N LEU A 367 17.15 -12.56 -3.86
CA LEU A 367 16.88 -13.97 -3.65
C LEU A 367 15.60 -14.18 -2.85
N ALA A 368 15.36 -13.40 -1.79
CA ALA A 368 14.14 -13.47 -1.00
C ALA A 368 12.91 -13.17 -1.86
N LYS A 369 12.98 -12.14 -2.71
CA LYS A 369 11.89 -11.76 -3.63
C LYS A 369 11.58 -12.81 -4.70
N LEU A 370 12.58 -13.58 -5.13
CA LEU A 370 12.40 -14.66 -6.12
C LEU A 370 12.03 -16.01 -5.47
N SER A 371 12.49 -16.27 -4.25
CA SER A 371 12.35 -17.59 -3.60
C SER A 371 11.26 -17.67 -2.53
N GLY A 372 10.91 -16.55 -1.89
CA GLY A 372 9.92 -16.48 -0.80
C GLY A 372 8.47 -16.63 -1.27
N GLY A 373 8.22 -16.39 -2.56
CA GLY A 373 6.85 -16.37 -3.09
C GLY A 373 5.99 -15.28 -2.46
N VAL A 374 4.68 -15.39 -2.69
CA VAL A 374 3.65 -14.52 -2.12
C VAL A 374 2.63 -15.41 -1.42
N ALA A 375 2.40 -15.14 -0.13
CA ALA A 375 1.31 -15.74 0.61
C ALA A 375 0.02 -15.00 0.25
N VAL A 376 -0.94 -15.71 -0.31
CA VAL A 376 -2.26 -15.19 -0.65
C VAL A 376 -3.25 -15.70 0.38
N ILE A 377 -3.85 -14.77 1.12
CA ILE A 377 -4.95 -15.04 2.04
C ILE A 377 -6.26 -14.73 1.32
N LYS A 378 -7.04 -15.77 1.00
CA LYS A 378 -8.36 -15.64 0.38
C LYS A 378 -9.41 -15.59 1.47
N VAL A 379 -9.97 -14.42 1.74
CA VAL A 379 -10.90 -14.16 2.84
C VAL A 379 -12.29 -14.66 2.48
N GLY A 380 -12.80 -15.63 3.22
CA GLY A 380 -14.17 -16.14 3.08
C GLY A 380 -15.10 -15.60 4.17
N ALA A 381 -16.38 -15.45 3.81
CA ALA A 381 -17.45 -15.10 4.73
C ALA A 381 -18.83 -15.55 4.21
N ALA A 382 -19.85 -15.51 5.06
CA ALA A 382 -21.22 -15.87 4.67
C ALA A 382 -21.94 -14.75 3.91
N THR A 383 -21.50 -13.50 4.08
CA THR A 383 -22.07 -12.32 3.42
C THR A 383 -20.98 -11.37 2.95
N GLU A 384 -21.29 -10.56 1.93
CA GLU A 384 -20.35 -9.58 1.38
C GLU A 384 -19.92 -8.52 2.42
N THR A 385 -20.85 -8.07 3.27
CA THR A 385 -20.56 -7.10 4.34
C THR A 385 -19.57 -7.66 5.36
N GLU A 386 -19.76 -8.93 5.76
CA GLU A 386 -18.84 -9.63 6.67
C GLU A 386 -17.48 -9.89 5.99
N GLN A 387 -17.47 -10.24 4.70
CA GLN A 387 -16.23 -10.46 3.95
C GLN A 387 -15.37 -9.20 3.90
N LYS A 388 -15.99 -8.04 3.63
CA LYS A 388 -15.30 -6.76 3.57
C LYS A 388 -14.74 -6.35 4.93
N GLU A 389 -15.51 -6.54 6.00
CA GLU A 389 -15.05 -6.24 7.36
C GLU A 389 -13.91 -7.15 7.81
N ARG A 390 -14.04 -8.46 7.56
CA ARG A 390 -12.99 -9.44 7.87
C ARG A 390 -11.72 -9.19 7.06
N LYS A 391 -11.85 -8.77 5.80
CA LYS A 391 -10.73 -8.39 4.94
C LYS A 391 -9.99 -7.18 5.53
N LEU A 392 -10.71 -6.15 5.99
CA LEU A 392 -10.09 -5.00 6.66
C LEU A 392 -9.30 -5.42 7.91
N ARG A 393 -9.85 -6.31 8.74
CA ARG A 393 -9.13 -6.83 9.93
C ARG A 393 -7.89 -7.67 9.65
N ILE A 394 -7.76 -8.20 8.43
CA ILE A 394 -6.56 -8.95 8.00
C ILE A 394 -5.56 -7.99 7.35
N GLU A 395 -6.06 -6.90 6.73
CA GLU A 395 -5.24 -5.80 6.20
C GLU A 395 -4.60 -4.98 7.34
N ASP A 396 -5.35 -4.72 8.41
CA ASP A 396 -4.93 -4.12 9.70
C ASP A 396 -4.10 -5.10 10.56
#